data_AF-A0A2T0REX9-F1
#
_entry.id   AF-A0A2T0REX9-F1
#
_cell.length_a   1.000
_cell.length_b   1.000
_cell.length_c   1.000
_cell.angle_alpha   90.00
_cell.angle_beta   90.00
_cell.angle_gamma   90.00
#
_symmetry.space_group_name_H-M   'P 1'
#
loop_
_entity.id
_entity.type
_entity.pdbx_description
1 polymer ?
#
loop_
_entity_poly.entity_id
_entity_poly.type
_entity_poly.pdbx_seq_one_letter_code
_entity_poly.pdbx_strand_id
1 'polypeptide(L)'
;MIEAFRQAYQWFFNGDPPPAQPKDPHERFVPANGGVYQSRNAAAGPPPQRQAPPQGAPPQAALPRTAPPEEPPPRERDPWDPPVVGRPVGTFAPRPSTAAAYRPDYVADGWATPRFVVRAASVRGYSHRNTGEPRQDDVAVAWHEPTGAVLFAVADGVSDAPLSHIGATSACRAAIGAMTAGLDGGDGRVDWDGLLRGAAWQLCEQARLSLGLPEIDREAAERHMATTLVAGLVRPGPDGPMVELVQVGDSSAWILNTRVPRYQCLTPTKFRVGDEVFTNAVVALPRVPAVEVRHGTMSRDEVLLVGTDGFGDPLGDGDNLVGDHFSDALRTVPPVLKFANDLDFSRETWDDDRTLFALWPYGIRG
;
A
#
# COMPACT_ATOMS: atom_id res chain seq x y z
N MET A 1 19.96 -19.56 11.20
CA MET A 1 18.78 -18.68 11.05
C MET A 1 17.49 -19.49 11.04
N ILE A 2 17.39 -20.58 10.27
CA ILE A 2 16.24 -21.52 10.26
C ILE A 2 16.08 -22.27 11.60
N GLU A 3 17.18 -22.73 12.22
CA GLU A 3 17.15 -23.46 13.51
C GLU A 3 16.66 -22.61 14.68
N ALA A 4 17.02 -21.32 14.70
CA ALA A 4 16.62 -20.37 15.75
C ALA A 4 15.12 -20.04 15.65
N PHE A 5 14.58 -19.99 14.43
CA PHE A 5 13.15 -19.80 14.18
C PHE A 5 12.35 -21.02 14.64
N ARG A 6 12.89 -22.23 14.44
CA ARG A 6 12.24 -23.49 14.82
C ARG A 6 12.26 -23.75 16.34
N GLN A 7 13.33 -23.35 17.05
CA GLN A 7 13.42 -23.49 18.51
C GLN A 7 12.51 -22.51 19.26
N ALA A 8 12.33 -21.29 18.77
CA ALA A 8 11.37 -20.34 19.35
C ALA A 8 9.91 -20.83 19.20
N TYR A 9 9.62 -21.55 18.11
CA TYR A 9 8.30 -22.09 17.80
C TYR A 9 7.87 -23.24 18.73
N GLN A 10 8.80 -24.10 19.16
CA GLN A 10 8.46 -25.30 19.96
C GLN A 10 8.21 -25.02 21.45
N TRP A 11 8.70 -23.91 21.99
CA TRP A 11 8.57 -23.63 23.43
C TRP A 11 7.20 -23.04 23.81
N PHE A 12 6.45 -22.47 22.87
CA PHE A 12 5.27 -21.63 23.17
C PHE A 12 3.90 -22.34 23.08
N PHE A 13 3.78 -23.52 22.46
CA PHE A 13 2.49 -24.16 22.14
C PHE A 13 2.00 -25.25 23.14
N ASN A 14 2.68 -25.46 24.26
CA ASN A 14 2.25 -26.46 25.27
C ASN A 14 1.31 -25.88 26.34
N GLY A 15 0.21 -25.24 25.93
CA GLY A 15 -0.89 -24.85 26.81
C GLY A 15 -2.23 -25.28 26.20
N ASP A 16 -3.00 -26.07 26.95
CA ASP A 16 -4.19 -26.80 26.46
C ASP A 16 -5.26 -25.93 25.77
N PRO A 17 -5.95 -26.44 24.73
CA PRO A 17 -6.98 -25.71 23.99
C PRO A 17 -8.35 -25.74 24.70
N PRO A 18 -9.17 -24.66 24.61
CA PRO A 18 -10.58 -24.71 24.99
C PRO A 18 -11.46 -25.32 23.89
N PRO A 19 -12.65 -25.86 24.24
CA PRO A 19 -13.44 -26.71 23.35
C PRO A 19 -14.26 -25.95 22.30
N ALA A 20 -14.50 -26.62 21.18
CA ALA A 20 -15.25 -26.14 20.01
C ALA A 20 -16.77 -26.36 20.12
N GLN A 21 -17.57 -25.53 19.41
CA GLN A 21 -18.80 -25.84 18.64
C GLN A 21 -19.62 -24.55 18.31
N PRO A 22 -20.61 -24.55 17.38
CA PRO A 22 -20.62 -24.96 15.98
C PRO A 22 -21.19 -23.85 15.03
N LYS A 23 -21.25 -24.16 13.72
CA LYS A 23 -21.59 -23.31 12.55
C LYS A 23 -23.09 -23.03 12.35
N ASP A 24 -23.45 -21.91 11.72
CA ASP A 24 -24.30 -21.89 10.50
C ASP A 24 -24.15 -20.54 9.72
N PRO A 25 -24.18 -20.51 8.37
CA PRO A 25 -23.82 -19.33 7.58
C PRO A 25 -24.98 -18.81 6.73
N HIS A 26 -25.70 -17.77 7.14
CA HIS A 26 -26.45 -16.90 6.23
C HIS A 26 -26.75 -15.59 6.94
N GLU A 27 -26.22 -14.46 6.45
CA GLU A 27 -26.97 -13.22 6.25
C GLU A 27 -26.09 -12.10 5.68
N ARG A 28 -26.62 -11.43 4.66
CA ARG A 28 -26.06 -10.24 4.03
C ARG A 28 -26.31 -9.04 4.95
N PHE A 29 -25.26 -8.29 5.22
CA PHE A 29 -25.20 -7.16 6.16
C PHE A 29 -26.29 -6.08 5.98
N VAL A 30 -26.95 -5.70 7.08
CA VAL A 30 -27.61 -4.39 7.29
C VAL A 30 -27.45 -3.99 8.77
N PRO A 31 -26.96 -2.78 9.11
CA PRO A 31 -27.14 -2.22 10.44
C PRO A 31 -28.24 -1.13 10.48
N ALA A 32 -28.91 -1.07 11.65
CA ALA A 32 -30.04 -0.23 11.98
C ALA A 32 -29.65 1.15 12.54
N ASN A 33 -30.57 2.10 12.41
CA ASN A 33 -30.53 3.51 12.77
C ASN A 33 -30.15 3.86 14.23
N GLY A 34 -29.53 5.04 14.38
CA GLY A 34 -30.14 6.14 15.12
C GLY A 34 -29.55 6.49 16.48
N GLY A 35 -28.86 7.63 16.58
CA GLY A 35 -28.48 8.23 17.86
C GLY A 35 -27.95 9.66 17.70
N VAL A 36 -28.82 10.64 17.93
CA VAL A 36 -28.57 12.09 17.88
C VAL A 36 -27.73 12.53 19.08
N TYR A 37 -26.66 13.30 18.86
CA TYR A 37 -26.00 14.09 19.91
C TYR A 37 -25.81 15.55 19.49
N GLN A 38 -26.31 16.43 20.36
CA GLN A 38 -26.36 17.89 20.21
C GLN A 38 -24.99 18.53 20.47
N SER A 39 -24.56 19.44 19.59
CA SER A 39 -23.36 20.26 19.77
C SER A 39 -23.62 21.44 20.71
N ARG A 40 -22.63 21.73 21.59
CA ARG A 40 -22.62 22.88 22.49
C ARG A 40 -21.88 24.07 21.86
N ASN A 41 -22.50 25.24 22.05
CA ASN A 41 -22.11 26.58 21.62
C ASN A 41 -20.64 26.96 21.81
N ALA A 42 -20.06 27.58 20.76
CA ALA A 42 -18.85 28.38 20.82
C ALA A 42 -19.21 29.86 21.08
N ALA A 43 -18.54 30.48 22.06
CA ALA A 43 -18.68 31.91 22.37
C ALA A 43 -17.70 32.75 21.52
N ALA A 44 -18.24 33.82 20.93
CA ALA A 44 -17.55 34.76 20.06
C ALA A 44 -16.61 35.70 20.83
N GLY A 45 -15.37 35.86 20.36
CA GLY A 45 -14.43 36.91 20.77
C GLY A 45 -14.57 38.17 19.89
N PRO A 46 -14.21 39.37 20.40
CA PRO A 46 -14.45 40.64 19.72
C PRO A 46 -13.46 40.93 18.57
N PRO A 47 -13.82 41.78 17.61
CA PRO A 47 -13.06 42.02 16.38
C PRO A 47 -11.84 42.95 16.57
N PRO A 48 -10.82 42.86 15.69
CA PRO A 48 -9.58 43.65 15.80
C PRO A 48 -9.73 45.09 15.28
N GLN A 49 -8.95 45.99 15.88
CA GLN A 49 -8.86 47.43 15.56
C GLN A 49 -8.07 47.69 14.26
N ARG A 50 -8.59 48.58 13.40
CA ARG A 50 -7.94 49.04 12.17
C ARG A 50 -6.79 50.01 12.47
N GLN A 51 -5.60 49.74 11.92
CA GLN A 51 -4.52 50.73 11.83
C GLN A 51 -4.52 51.38 10.44
N ALA A 52 -4.22 52.69 10.41
CA ALA A 52 -4.16 53.52 9.22
C ALA A 52 -2.85 53.29 8.42
N PRO A 53 -2.84 53.50 7.09
CA PRO A 53 -1.68 53.24 6.25
C PRO A 53 -0.64 54.39 6.31
N PRO A 54 0.67 54.09 6.25
CA PRO A 54 1.71 55.12 6.14
C PRO A 54 1.84 55.65 4.70
N GLN A 55 2.21 56.93 4.60
CA GLN A 55 2.31 57.72 3.38
C GLN A 55 3.64 57.50 2.62
N GLY A 56 3.54 57.37 1.29
CA GLY A 56 4.41 57.96 0.27
C GLY A 56 5.91 57.60 0.22
N ALA A 57 6.28 56.65 -0.64
CA ALA A 57 7.64 56.50 -1.17
C ALA A 57 7.71 57.06 -2.62
N PRO A 58 8.85 57.65 -3.06
CA PRO A 58 8.99 58.26 -4.38
C PRO A 58 9.12 57.21 -5.51
N PRO A 59 8.75 57.55 -6.75
CA PRO A 59 8.68 56.58 -7.85
C PRO A 59 10.07 56.13 -8.32
N GLN A 60 10.30 54.81 -8.31
CA GLN A 60 11.44 54.18 -8.97
C GLN A 60 11.23 54.17 -10.50
N ALA A 61 12.27 54.55 -11.26
CA ALA A 61 12.27 54.47 -12.71
C ALA A 61 12.06 53.02 -13.18
N ALA A 62 11.05 52.81 -14.02
CA ALA A 62 10.73 51.49 -14.57
C ALA A 62 11.84 51.02 -15.52
N LEU A 63 12.47 49.89 -15.20
CA LEU A 63 13.32 49.16 -16.13
C LEU A 63 12.47 48.62 -17.30
N PRO A 64 13.04 48.49 -18.52
CA PRO A 64 12.32 47.92 -19.65
C PRO A 64 11.82 46.51 -19.32
N ARG A 65 10.51 46.28 -19.43
CA ARG A 65 9.92 44.95 -19.33
C ARG A 65 10.41 44.12 -20.52
N THR A 66 11.40 43.26 -20.29
CA THR A 66 11.69 42.15 -21.19
C THR A 66 10.41 41.34 -21.35
N ALA A 67 10.00 41.10 -22.59
CA ALA A 67 8.87 40.21 -22.88
C ALA A 67 9.08 38.86 -22.15
N PRO A 68 8.02 38.25 -21.59
CA PRO A 68 8.14 36.91 -21.04
C PRO A 68 8.71 35.98 -22.14
N PRO A 69 9.62 35.06 -21.79
CA PRO A 69 10.11 34.09 -22.75
C PRO A 69 8.92 33.41 -23.44
N GLU A 70 8.96 33.38 -24.76
CA GLU A 70 7.97 32.67 -25.58
C GLU A 70 7.93 31.21 -25.10
N GLU A 71 6.76 30.74 -24.68
CA GLU A 71 6.62 29.36 -24.21
C GLU A 71 7.06 28.42 -25.35
N PRO A 72 7.99 27.48 -25.09
CA PRO A 72 8.44 26.57 -26.12
C PRO A 72 7.22 25.79 -26.66
N PRO A 73 7.21 25.45 -27.96
CA PRO A 73 6.10 24.71 -28.55
C PRO A 73 5.86 23.41 -27.76
N PRO A 74 4.61 22.93 -27.68
CA PRO A 74 4.29 21.71 -26.97
C PRO A 74 5.15 20.58 -27.54
N ARG A 75 6.06 20.04 -26.73
CA ARG A 75 6.79 18.82 -27.09
C ARG A 75 5.77 17.70 -27.20
N GLU A 76 5.83 16.92 -28.28
CA GLU A 76 5.20 15.60 -28.28
C GLU A 76 5.71 14.86 -27.04
N ARG A 77 4.79 14.42 -26.17
CA ARG A 77 5.15 13.73 -24.94
C ARG A 77 5.87 12.45 -25.29
N ASP A 78 6.99 12.18 -24.61
CA ASP A 78 7.67 10.91 -24.74
C ASP A 78 6.71 9.82 -24.23
N PRO A 79 6.51 8.70 -24.94
CA PRO A 79 5.71 7.58 -24.43
C PRO A 79 6.20 7.03 -23.08
N TRP A 80 7.41 7.38 -22.65
CA TRP A 80 7.98 7.06 -21.34
C TRP A 80 7.91 8.19 -20.32
N ASP A 81 7.38 9.36 -20.69
CA ASP A 81 7.00 10.36 -19.68
C ASP A 81 5.93 9.75 -18.76
N PRO A 82 5.97 10.03 -17.45
CA PRO A 82 4.94 9.56 -16.54
C PRO A 82 3.54 10.00 -17.02
N PRO A 83 2.55 9.11 -17.02
CA PRO A 83 1.19 9.45 -17.45
C PRO A 83 0.65 10.60 -16.60
N VAL A 84 -0.12 11.51 -17.20
CA VAL A 84 -0.82 12.56 -16.44
C VAL A 84 -2.28 12.20 -16.32
N VAL A 85 -2.76 12.00 -15.10
CA VAL A 85 -4.14 11.59 -14.82
C VAL A 85 -4.89 12.73 -14.14
N GLY A 86 -5.49 13.61 -14.95
CA GLY A 86 -6.09 14.86 -14.48
C GLY A 86 -5.10 16.02 -14.51
N ARG A 87 -4.99 16.78 -13.41
CA ARG A 87 -4.04 17.89 -13.29
C ARG A 87 -2.69 17.37 -12.80
N PRO A 88 -1.56 17.69 -13.47
CA PRO A 88 -0.25 17.19 -13.07
C PRO A 88 0.27 17.89 -11.80
N VAL A 89 1.22 17.23 -11.12
CA VAL A 89 2.07 17.91 -10.13
C VAL A 89 3.01 18.90 -10.82
N GLY A 90 3.53 19.86 -10.05
CA GLY A 90 4.53 20.80 -10.55
C GLY A 90 5.80 20.10 -11.05
N THR A 91 6.47 20.66 -12.05
CA THR A 91 7.71 20.12 -12.58
C THR A 91 8.88 20.44 -11.66
N PHE A 92 9.71 19.44 -11.35
CA PHE A 92 10.95 19.60 -10.59
C PHE A 92 11.96 18.52 -11.03
N ALA A 93 13.23 18.72 -10.71
CA ALA A 93 14.25 17.69 -10.84
C ALA A 93 14.26 16.81 -9.58
N PRO A 94 14.15 15.47 -9.68
CA PRO A 94 14.21 14.59 -8.51
C PRO A 94 15.49 14.78 -7.69
N ARG A 95 15.35 14.87 -6.37
CA ARG A 95 16.48 14.94 -5.44
C ARG A 95 17.01 13.53 -5.13
N PRO A 96 18.34 13.40 -4.91
CA PRO A 96 18.89 12.15 -4.40
C PRO A 96 18.25 11.80 -3.05
N SER A 97 18.11 10.51 -2.77
CA SER A 97 17.64 10.03 -1.47
C SER A 97 18.61 10.46 -0.35
N THR A 98 18.06 10.95 0.76
CA THR A 98 18.79 11.32 1.97
C THR A 98 18.98 10.13 2.93
N ALA A 99 18.42 8.96 2.62
CA ALA A 99 18.55 7.77 3.44
C ALA A 99 20.01 7.30 3.54
N ALA A 100 20.39 6.82 4.73
CA ALA A 100 21.73 6.28 4.95
C ALA A 100 21.99 4.98 4.16
N ALA A 101 20.95 4.17 3.95
CA ALA A 101 21.01 2.96 3.14
C ALA A 101 20.49 3.21 1.72
N TYR A 102 21.06 2.53 0.74
CA TYR A 102 20.60 2.61 -0.64
C TYR A 102 19.15 2.14 -0.77
N ARG A 103 18.30 3.00 -1.34
CA ARG A 103 16.90 2.72 -1.68
C ARG A 103 16.66 3.12 -3.13
N PRO A 104 16.33 2.18 -4.04
CA PRO A 104 16.02 2.55 -5.42
C PRO A 104 14.70 3.30 -5.50
N ASP A 105 14.62 4.29 -6.40
CA ASP A 105 13.38 5.04 -6.67
C ASP A 105 12.27 4.13 -7.22
N TYR A 106 12.62 3.09 -7.97
CA TYR A 106 11.69 2.14 -8.58
C TYR A 106 12.08 0.71 -8.23
N VAL A 107 11.09 -0.10 -7.94
CA VAL A 107 11.15 -1.56 -8.05
C VAL A 107 10.11 -1.96 -9.08
N ALA A 108 10.47 -2.84 -10.00
CA ALA A 108 9.56 -3.42 -10.98
C ALA A 108 9.92 -4.89 -11.17
N ASP A 109 8.96 -5.78 -10.95
CA ASP A 109 9.11 -7.23 -11.07
C ASP A 109 7.89 -7.84 -11.76
N GLY A 110 8.08 -9.00 -12.37
CA GLY A 110 7.01 -9.75 -12.98
C GLY A 110 7.49 -11.02 -13.67
N TRP A 111 6.67 -12.05 -13.54
CA TRP A 111 6.93 -13.38 -14.07
C TRP A 111 5.61 -14.12 -14.27
N ALA A 112 5.68 -15.32 -14.82
CA ALA A 112 4.52 -16.16 -15.10
C ALA A 112 4.76 -17.59 -14.61
N THR A 113 3.68 -18.24 -14.21
CA THR A 113 3.58 -19.67 -13.93
C THR A 113 2.58 -20.28 -14.91
N PRO A 114 2.38 -21.61 -14.91
CA PRO A 114 1.32 -22.22 -15.72
C PRO A 114 -0.09 -21.74 -15.40
N ARG A 115 -0.31 -21.10 -14.24
CA ARG A 115 -1.63 -20.71 -13.72
C ARG A 115 -1.80 -19.19 -13.53
N PHE A 116 -0.72 -18.43 -13.45
CA PHE A 116 -0.75 -17.02 -13.06
C PHE A 116 0.29 -16.19 -13.81
N VAL A 117 -0.01 -14.91 -13.99
CA VAL A 117 0.99 -13.89 -14.35
C VAL A 117 0.98 -12.80 -13.28
N VAL A 118 2.16 -12.37 -12.88
CA VAL A 118 2.37 -11.39 -11.81
C VAL A 118 3.02 -10.12 -12.37
N ARG A 119 2.58 -8.98 -11.87
CA ARG A 119 3.30 -7.70 -11.92
C ARG A 119 3.37 -7.12 -10.52
N ALA A 120 4.51 -6.55 -10.17
CA ALA A 120 4.69 -5.81 -8.94
C ALA A 120 5.55 -4.59 -9.23
N ALA A 121 5.14 -3.43 -8.72
CA ALA A 121 5.94 -2.22 -8.79
C ALA A 121 5.78 -1.40 -7.52
N SER A 122 6.85 -0.69 -7.17
CA SER A 122 6.89 0.25 -6.06
C SER A 122 7.71 1.45 -6.48
N VAL A 123 7.08 2.62 -6.48
CA VAL A 123 7.58 3.86 -7.09
C VAL A 123 7.64 4.95 -6.04
N ARG A 124 8.77 5.65 -5.96
CA ARG A 124 8.95 6.80 -5.09
C ARG A 124 8.05 7.95 -5.51
N GLY A 125 7.29 8.51 -4.58
CA GLY A 125 6.34 9.59 -4.83
C GLY A 125 7.01 10.87 -5.30
N TYR A 126 6.23 11.73 -5.93
CA TYR A 126 6.70 13.05 -6.34
C TYR A 126 7.05 13.93 -5.14
N SER A 127 6.31 13.83 -4.02
CA SER A 127 6.63 14.53 -2.78
C SER A 127 8.02 14.11 -2.28
N HIS A 128 8.24 12.80 -2.11
CA HIS A 128 9.52 12.23 -1.67
C HIS A 128 10.69 12.54 -2.61
N ARG A 129 10.47 12.53 -3.93
CA ARG A 129 11.48 12.98 -4.90
C ARG A 129 11.79 14.47 -4.76
N ASN A 130 10.81 15.30 -4.44
CA ASN A 130 11.00 16.74 -4.27
C ASN A 130 11.69 17.07 -2.94
N THR A 131 11.40 16.34 -1.86
CA THR A 131 12.01 16.56 -0.53
C THR A 131 13.38 15.92 -0.40
N GLY A 132 13.60 14.78 -1.06
CA GLY A 132 14.78 13.94 -0.89
C GLY A 132 14.55 12.72 0.01
N GLU A 133 13.34 12.54 0.55
CA GLU A 133 12.99 11.37 1.37
C GLU A 133 12.99 10.08 0.53
N PRO A 134 13.48 8.94 1.04
CA PRO A 134 13.49 7.67 0.30
C PRO A 134 12.07 7.17 0.04
N ARG A 135 11.94 6.24 -0.92
CA ARG A 135 10.72 5.43 -0.98
C ARG A 135 10.53 4.61 0.30
N GLN A 136 9.43 4.80 1.01
CA GLN A 136 8.98 4.16 2.24
C GLN A 136 8.18 2.89 1.98
N ASP A 137 7.52 2.77 0.82
CA ASP A 137 6.82 1.55 0.43
C ASP A 137 7.72 0.38 0.04
N ASP A 138 7.24 -0.85 0.22
CA ASP A 138 7.83 -2.04 -0.40
C ASP A 138 6.82 -3.11 -0.85
N VAL A 139 7.29 -3.99 -1.75
CA VAL A 139 6.55 -5.15 -2.24
C VAL A 139 7.46 -6.37 -2.34
N ALA A 140 6.94 -7.53 -1.95
CA ALA A 140 7.59 -8.82 -2.16
C ALA A 140 6.62 -9.83 -2.74
N VAL A 141 7.10 -10.64 -3.67
CA VAL A 141 6.33 -11.70 -4.33
C VAL A 141 7.16 -12.98 -4.40
N ALA A 142 6.50 -14.12 -4.27
CA ALA A 142 7.14 -15.43 -4.41
C ALA A 142 6.20 -16.44 -5.06
N TRP A 143 6.79 -17.45 -5.69
CA TRP A 143 6.07 -18.62 -6.20
C TRP A 143 6.40 -19.82 -5.32
N HIS A 144 5.37 -20.46 -4.77
CA HIS A 144 5.50 -21.73 -4.09
C HIS A 144 5.15 -22.87 -5.06
N GLU A 145 6.16 -23.38 -5.75
CA GLU A 145 6.01 -24.40 -6.80
C GLU A 145 5.20 -25.64 -6.36
N PRO A 146 5.44 -26.25 -5.18
CA PRO A 146 4.75 -27.48 -4.79
C PRO A 146 3.21 -27.37 -4.75
N THR A 147 2.68 -26.18 -4.44
CA THR A 147 1.23 -25.94 -4.37
C THR A 147 0.72 -25.07 -5.52
N GLY A 148 1.64 -24.55 -6.35
CA GLY A 148 1.35 -23.57 -7.39
C GLY A 148 0.90 -22.20 -6.85
N ALA A 149 1.03 -21.93 -5.56
CA ALA A 149 0.56 -20.69 -4.95
C ALA A 149 1.48 -19.52 -5.29
N VAL A 150 0.90 -18.34 -5.55
CA VAL A 150 1.62 -17.08 -5.57
C VAL A 150 1.44 -16.41 -4.21
N LEU A 151 2.55 -16.01 -3.59
CA LEU A 151 2.59 -15.30 -2.32
C LEU A 151 2.90 -13.83 -2.58
N PHE A 152 2.26 -12.93 -1.85
CA PHE A 152 2.49 -11.50 -1.96
C PHE A 152 2.49 -10.82 -0.60
N ALA A 153 3.26 -9.74 -0.50
CA ALA A 153 3.21 -8.81 0.62
C ALA A 153 3.48 -7.39 0.11
N VAL A 154 2.61 -6.45 0.48
CA VAL A 154 2.71 -5.02 0.19
C VAL A 154 2.68 -4.26 1.50
N ALA A 155 3.59 -3.32 1.69
CA ALA A 155 3.73 -2.57 2.92
C ALA A 155 4.02 -1.10 2.61
N ASP A 156 3.42 -0.23 3.41
CA ASP A 156 3.55 1.22 3.37
C ASP A 156 4.20 1.69 4.67
N GLY A 157 5.34 2.35 4.55
CA GLY A 157 6.08 2.84 5.70
C GLY A 157 5.47 4.14 6.23
N VAL A 158 5.09 4.18 7.51
CA VAL A 158 4.51 5.38 8.13
C VAL A 158 5.48 6.56 8.00
N SER A 159 5.02 7.68 7.45
CA SER A 159 5.91 8.79 7.05
C SER A 159 6.69 9.41 8.22
N ASP A 160 6.07 9.47 9.41
CA ASP A 160 6.69 10.01 10.63
C ASP A 160 7.80 9.10 11.20
N ALA A 161 7.92 7.86 10.72
CA ALA A 161 8.93 6.91 11.15
C ALA A 161 10.19 6.99 10.23
N PRO A 162 11.34 7.51 10.68
CA PRO A 162 12.47 7.83 9.80
C PRO A 162 13.10 6.64 9.05
N LEU A 163 12.90 5.42 9.56
CA LEU A 163 13.39 4.16 9.00
C LEU A 163 12.24 3.28 8.50
N SER A 164 11.06 3.85 8.22
CA SER A 164 9.87 3.12 7.77
C SER A 164 10.11 2.29 6.51
N HIS A 165 10.94 2.78 5.58
CA HIS A 165 11.41 2.02 4.41
C HIS A 165 12.10 0.68 4.76
N ILE A 166 12.81 0.61 5.88
CA ILE A 166 13.40 -0.64 6.41
C ILE A 166 12.31 -1.51 7.03
N GLY A 167 11.37 -0.87 7.75
CA GLY A 167 10.18 -1.51 8.30
C GLY A 167 9.38 -2.25 7.24
N ALA A 168 8.96 -1.54 6.19
CA ALA A 168 8.19 -2.09 5.07
C ALA A 168 8.90 -3.30 4.42
N THR A 169 10.19 -3.17 4.12
CA THR A 169 10.99 -4.28 3.57
C THR A 169 11.05 -5.49 4.50
N SER A 170 11.19 -5.24 5.81
CA SER A 170 11.29 -6.30 6.81
C SER A 170 9.96 -7.02 6.97
N ALA A 171 8.85 -6.29 7.01
CA ALA A 171 7.49 -6.83 7.08
C ALA A 171 7.19 -7.69 5.85
N CYS A 172 7.43 -7.19 4.63
CA CYS A 172 7.19 -7.93 3.40
C CYS A 172 7.98 -9.25 3.34
N ARG A 173 9.28 -9.20 3.65
CA ARG A 173 10.14 -10.40 3.64
C ARG A 173 9.75 -11.41 4.71
N ALA A 174 9.42 -10.94 5.92
CA ALA A 174 8.95 -11.79 7.00
C ALA A 174 7.64 -12.51 6.63
N ALA A 175 6.71 -11.79 6.02
CA ALA A 175 5.43 -12.33 5.58
C ALA A 175 5.59 -13.41 4.51
N ILE A 176 6.42 -13.18 3.48
CA ILE A 176 6.73 -14.19 2.46
C ILE A 176 7.35 -15.43 3.10
N GLY A 177 8.35 -15.26 3.98
CA GLY A 177 8.99 -16.37 4.66
C GLY A 177 8.02 -17.20 5.52
N ALA A 178 7.13 -16.55 6.25
CA ALA A 178 6.11 -17.22 7.07
C ALA A 178 5.09 -18.00 6.21
N MET A 179 4.62 -17.42 5.10
CA MET A 179 3.70 -18.11 4.19
C MET A 179 4.36 -19.33 3.52
N THR A 180 5.61 -19.20 3.08
CA THR A 180 6.37 -20.33 2.53
C THR A 180 6.52 -21.43 3.57
N ALA A 181 6.93 -21.09 4.80
CA ALA A 181 7.09 -22.07 5.87
C ALA A 181 5.78 -22.78 6.26
N GLY A 182 4.65 -22.07 6.27
CA GLY A 182 3.34 -22.67 6.51
C GLY A 182 2.93 -23.61 5.37
N LEU A 183 3.23 -23.24 4.13
CA LEU A 183 2.97 -24.08 2.96
C LEU A 183 3.85 -25.33 2.86
N ASP A 184 5.09 -25.25 3.32
CA ASP A 184 6.00 -26.39 3.46
C ASP A 184 5.62 -27.29 4.67
N GLY A 185 4.75 -26.79 5.56
CA GLY A 185 4.24 -27.50 6.73
C GLY A 185 3.32 -28.66 6.39
N GLY A 186 3.16 -29.60 7.34
CA GLY A 186 2.43 -30.85 7.12
C GLY A 186 0.93 -30.70 6.84
N ASP A 187 0.32 -29.58 7.22
CA ASP A 187 -1.08 -29.26 6.92
C ASP A 187 -1.25 -28.29 5.72
N GLY A 188 -0.15 -27.77 5.16
CA GLY A 188 -0.14 -26.84 4.04
C GLY A 188 -0.87 -25.52 4.31
N ARG A 189 -1.02 -25.11 5.57
CA ARG A 189 -1.78 -23.92 5.98
C ARG A 189 -0.86 -22.83 6.51
N VAL A 190 -1.29 -21.59 6.30
CA VAL A 190 -0.60 -20.42 6.84
C VAL A 190 -1.19 -20.10 8.21
N ASP A 191 -0.33 -20.03 9.23
CA ASP A 191 -0.66 -19.43 10.51
C ASP A 191 -0.61 -17.90 10.37
N TRP A 192 -1.76 -17.29 10.12
CA TRP A 192 -1.87 -15.85 9.88
C TRP A 192 -1.59 -14.99 11.13
N ASP A 193 -1.92 -15.48 12.33
CA ASP A 193 -1.58 -14.79 13.59
C ASP A 193 -0.08 -14.86 13.85
N GLY A 194 0.51 -16.05 13.70
CA GLY A 194 1.95 -16.24 13.75
C GLY A 194 2.70 -15.39 12.72
N LEU A 195 2.16 -15.24 11.50
CA LEU A 195 2.72 -14.39 10.45
C LEU A 195 2.77 -12.93 10.89
N LEU A 196 1.66 -12.34 11.35
CA LEU A 196 1.63 -10.93 11.75
C LEU A 196 2.49 -10.66 12.98
N ARG A 197 2.51 -11.58 13.97
CA ARG A 197 3.41 -11.50 15.12
C ARG A 197 4.88 -11.62 14.71
N GLY A 198 5.18 -12.51 13.77
CA GLY A 198 6.51 -12.68 13.21
C GLY A 198 6.99 -11.43 12.49
N ALA A 199 6.14 -10.82 11.65
CA ALA A 199 6.44 -9.56 10.98
C ALA A 199 6.68 -8.41 11.97
N ALA A 200 5.83 -8.28 13.00
CA ALA A 200 6.02 -7.29 14.07
C ALA A 200 7.35 -7.51 14.82
N TRP A 201 7.68 -8.76 15.15
CA TRP A 201 8.94 -9.11 15.80
C TRP A 201 10.16 -8.76 14.94
N GLN A 202 10.11 -9.09 13.65
CA GLN A 202 11.19 -8.75 12.71
C GLN A 202 11.40 -7.24 12.63
N LEU A 203 10.31 -6.45 12.61
CA LEU A 203 10.39 -4.99 12.72
C LEU A 203 11.15 -4.55 13.97
N CYS A 204 10.76 -5.09 15.14
CA CYS A 204 11.39 -4.70 16.40
C CYS A 204 12.86 -5.13 16.49
N GLU A 205 13.22 -6.27 15.92
CA GLU A 205 14.62 -6.71 15.85
C GLU A 205 15.44 -5.84 14.89
N GLN A 206 14.88 -5.43 13.75
CA GLN A 206 15.56 -4.50 12.84
C GLN A 206 15.72 -3.11 13.45
N ALA A 207 14.74 -2.64 14.23
CA ALA A 207 14.87 -1.40 14.98
C ALA A 207 15.99 -1.50 16.01
N ARG A 208 16.06 -2.61 16.75
CA ARG A 208 17.14 -2.87 17.71
C ARG A 208 18.51 -2.79 17.04
N LEU A 209 18.69 -3.46 15.90
CA LEU A 209 19.95 -3.48 15.16
C LEU A 209 20.31 -2.09 14.60
N SER A 210 19.36 -1.42 13.96
CA SER A 210 19.59 -0.14 13.27
C SER A 210 19.82 1.03 14.23
N LEU A 211 19.22 0.97 15.42
CA LEU A 211 19.35 2.00 16.45
C LEU A 211 20.41 1.65 17.51
N GLY A 212 21.05 0.48 17.42
CA GLY A 212 22.07 0.03 18.38
C GLY A 212 21.52 -0.21 19.79
N LEU A 213 20.27 -0.65 19.91
CA LEU A 213 19.62 -0.88 21.20
C LEU A 213 20.11 -2.19 21.84
N PRO A 214 20.23 -2.25 23.17
CA PRO A 214 20.70 -3.45 23.88
C PRO A 214 19.70 -4.60 23.82
N GLU A 215 18.41 -4.29 23.71
CA GLU A 215 17.30 -5.25 23.66
C GLU A 215 16.19 -4.78 22.72
N ILE A 216 15.26 -5.68 22.41
CA ILE A 216 14.10 -5.37 21.57
C ILE A 216 13.20 -4.36 22.31
N ASP A 217 12.99 -3.20 21.69
CA ASP A 217 12.08 -2.15 22.19
C ASP A 217 10.97 -1.90 21.16
N ARG A 218 9.74 -2.25 21.53
CA ARG A 218 8.56 -2.11 20.66
C ARG A 218 8.18 -0.65 20.42
N GLU A 219 8.34 0.23 21.41
CA GLU A 219 8.01 1.64 21.22
C GLU A 219 9.03 2.32 20.33
N ALA A 220 10.31 1.98 20.46
CA ALA A 220 11.34 2.45 19.54
C ALA A 220 11.06 1.98 18.11
N ALA A 221 10.67 0.73 17.93
CA ALA A 221 10.29 0.18 16.64
C ALA A 221 9.07 0.88 16.03
N GLU A 222 8.04 1.15 16.85
CA GLU A 222 6.87 1.93 16.43
C GLU A 222 7.25 3.35 15.99
N ARG A 223 8.10 4.04 16.75
CA ARG A 223 8.52 5.41 16.41
C ARG A 223 9.40 5.50 15.17
N HIS A 224 10.15 4.45 14.82
CA HIS A 224 11.19 4.55 13.78
C HIS A 224 10.95 3.67 12.56
N MET A 225 10.18 2.60 12.66
CA MET A 225 10.03 1.61 11.60
C MET A 225 8.58 1.20 11.36
N ALA A 226 7.60 1.95 11.87
CA ALA A 226 6.20 1.59 11.69
C ALA A 226 5.82 1.47 10.21
N THR A 227 5.00 0.46 9.91
CA THR A 227 4.57 0.14 8.54
C THR A 227 3.22 -0.57 8.55
N THR A 228 2.44 -0.38 7.49
CA THR A 228 1.28 -1.22 7.17
C THR A 228 1.76 -2.57 6.63
N LEU A 229 0.83 -3.52 6.45
CA LEU A 229 1.08 -4.77 5.75
C LEU A 229 -0.23 -5.34 5.20
N VAL A 230 -0.30 -5.56 3.88
CA VAL A 230 -1.24 -6.50 3.27
C VAL A 230 -0.44 -7.70 2.78
N ALA A 231 -0.70 -8.87 3.35
CA ALA A 231 -0.01 -10.11 2.99
C ALA A 231 -1.03 -11.19 2.67
N GLY A 232 -0.73 -12.01 1.67
CA GLY A 232 -1.64 -13.05 1.25
C GLY A 232 -1.09 -13.96 0.17
N LEU A 233 -1.94 -14.85 -0.27
CA LEU A 233 -1.63 -15.82 -1.30
C LEU A 233 -2.80 -16.03 -2.25
N VAL A 234 -2.46 -16.47 -3.46
CA VAL A 234 -3.42 -16.96 -4.46
C VAL A 234 -3.05 -18.39 -4.81
N ARG A 235 -3.97 -19.33 -4.57
CA ARG A 235 -3.81 -20.75 -4.90
C ARG A 235 -4.67 -21.13 -6.09
N PRO A 236 -4.20 -22.01 -7.00
CA PRO A 236 -5.07 -22.65 -7.96
C PRO A 236 -6.14 -23.48 -7.22
N GLY A 237 -7.41 -23.31 -7.58
CA GLY A 237 -8.52 -24.11 -7.06
C GLY A 237 -9.35 -24.73 -8.20
N PRO A 238 -10.19 -25.75 -7.90
CA PRO A 238 -11.03 -26.41 -8.91
C PRO A 238 -12.04 -25.46 -9.56
N ASP A 239 -12.59 -24.52 -8.78
CA ASP A 239 -13.59 -23.55 -9.22
C ASP A 239 -12.99 -22.19 -9.65
N GLY A 240 -11.66 -22.12 -9.71
CA GLY A 240 -10.90 -20.89 -9.97
C GLY A 240 -9.87 -20.60 -8.89
N PRO A 241 -9.02 -19.59 -9.09
CA PRO A 241 -8.07 -19.16 -8.07
C PRO A 241 -8.74 -18.72 -6.78
N MET A 242 -8.19 -19.16 -5.66
CA MET A 242 -8.62 -18.79 -4.31
C MET A 242 -7.62 -17.80 -3.71
N VAL A 243 -8.13 -16.70 -3.16
CA VAL A 243 -7.35 -15.64 -2.52
C VAL A 243 -7.55 -15.74 -1.01
N GLU A 244 -6.46 -15.65 -0.27
CA GLU A 244 -6.45 -15.52 1.19
C GLU A 244 -5.51 -14.38 1.57
N LEU A 245 -5.98 -13.42 2.36
CA LEU A 245 -5.16 -12.29 2.77
C LEU A 245 -5.50 -11.79 4.18
N VAL A 246 -4.52 -11.11 4.78
CA VAL A 246 -4.64 -10.33 6.01
C VAL A 246 -4.12 -8.92 5.79
N GLN A 247 -4.58 -7.99 6.63
CA GLN A 247 -4.26 -6.58 6.54
C GLN A 247 -3.98 -6.01 7.94
N VAL A 248 -2.93 -5.20 8.02
CA VAL A 248 -2.64 -4.27 9.11
C VAL A 248 -2.42 -2.90 8.50
N GLY A 249 -3.07 -1.89 9.04
CA GLY A 249 -3.09 -0.56 8.46
C GLY A 249 -4.14 -0.45 7.35
N ASP A 250 -3.84 0.34 6.32
CA ASP A 250 -4.86 0.93 5.48
C ASP A 250 -4.59 0.81 3.96
N SER A 251 -3.42 0.26 3.59
CA SER A 251 -3.19 -0.34 2.28
C SER A 251 -4.26 -1.39 1.97
N SER A 252 -4.70 -1.51 0.73
CA SER A 252 -5.94 -2.21 0.37
C SER A 252 -5.77 -3.23 -0.75
N ALA A 253 -6.81 -4.03 -0.98
CA ALA A 253 -6.86 -5.03 -2.05
C ALA A 253 -8.18 -4.94 -2.82
N TRP A 254 -8.12 -5.16 -4.14
CA TRP A 254 -9.26 -5.07 -5.04
C TRP A 254 -9.28 -6.22 -6.04
N ILE A 255 -10.48 -6.61 -6.46
CA ILE A 255 -10.69 -7.36 -7.70
C ILE A 255 -11.14 -6.37 -8.77
N LEU A 256 -10.42 -6.32 -9.89
CA LEU A 256 -10.81 -5.59 -11.09
C LEU A 256 -11.32 -6.57 -12.14
N ASN A 257 -12.57 -6.40 -12.58
CA ASN A 257 -13.09 -7.12 -13.73
C ASN A 257 -12.64 -6.42 -15.03
N THR A 258 -11.93 -7.11 -15.92
CA THR A 258 -11.36 -6.52 -17.14
C THR A 258 -12.34 -6.40 -18.29
N ARG A 259 -13.51 -7.06 -18.21
CA ARG A 259 -14.59 -6.97 -19.21
C ARG A 259 -15.56 -5.85 -18.91
N VAL A 260 -15.91 -5.70 -17.63
CA VAL A 260 -16.74 -4.61 -17.12
C VAL A 260 -15.88 -3.91 -16.07
N PRO A 261 -15.24 -2.76 -16.38
CA PRO A 261 -14.18 -2.14 -15.59
C PRO A 261 -14.70 -1.66 -14.24
N ARG A 262 -14.89 -2.60 -13.32
CA ARG A 262 -15.47 -2.38 -12.00
C ARG A 262 -14.53 -2.94 -10.96
N TYR A 263 -14.25 -2.11 -9.97
CA TYR A 263 -13.43 -2.45 -8.82
C TYR A 263 -14.32 -2.95 -7.69
N GLN A 264 -13.88 -4.03 -7.06
CA GLN A 264 -14.46 -4.54 -5.82
C GLN A 264 -13.36 -4.58 -4.76
N CYS A 265 -13.48 -3.72 -3.74
CA CYS A 265 -12.57 -3.75 -2.60
C CYS A 265 -12.79 -5.02 -1.75
N LEU A 266 -11.71 -5.68 -1.35
CA LEU A 266 -11.71 -6.87 -0.50
C LEU A 266 -11.47 -6.54 0.98
N THR A 267 -10.79 -5.42 1.26
CA THR A 267 -10.48 -4.91 2.60
C THR A 267 -11.60 -4.00 3.14
N PRO A 268 -11.67 -3.69 4.46
CA PRO A 268 -12.61 -2.72 4.97
C PRO A 268 -12.43 -1.40 4.24
N THR A 269 -13.50 -0.86 3.67
CA THR A 269 -13.42 0.39 2.94
C THR A 269 -13.16 1.56 3.88
N LYS A 270 -12.11 2.36 3.60
CA LYS A 270 -12.02 3.76 4.07
C LYS A 270 -13.18 4.60 3.53
N PHE A 271 -13.71 4.22 2.36
CA PHE A 271 -14.71 4.96 1.61
C PHE A 271 -16.04 4.19 1.56
N ARG A 272 -16.96 4.54 2.46
CA ARG A 272 -18.39 4.26 2.27
C ARG A 272 -19.07 5.55 1.80
N VAL A 273 -19.94 5.45 0.80
CA VAL A 273 -20.83 6.55 0.40
C VAL A 273 -21.66 6.94 1.61
N GLY A 274 -21.34 8.09 2.23
CA GLY A 274 -22.06 8.65 3.38
C GLY A 274 -21.27 8.81 4.69
N ASP A 275 -20.03 8.30 4.78
CA ASP A 275 -19.20 8.49 5.98
C ASP A 275 -18.31 9.74 5.85
N GLU A 276 -18.80 10.90 6.32
CA GLU A 276 -17.98 12.10 6.55
C GLU A 276 -17.29 12.01 7.93
N VAL A 277 -16.21 11.24 8.08
CA VAL A 277 -15.10 11.51 9.04
C VAL A 277 -13.90 10.62 8.68
N PHE A 278 -12.78 11.24 8.28
CA PHE A 278 -11.47 10.59 8.19
C PHE A 278 -10.84 10.52 9.59
N THR A 279 -10.71 9.34 10.19
CA THR A 279 -9.79 9.16 11.32
C THR A 279 -8.44 8.70 10.79
N ASN A 280 -7.45 9.60 10.75
CA ASN A 280 -6.06 9.34 10.33
C ASN A 280 -5.29 8.38 11.28
N ALA A 281 -5.93 7.78 12.27
CA ALA A 281 -5.27 6.87 13.22
C ALA A 281 -5.20 5.46 12.62
N VAL A 282 -4.17 5.20 11.83
CA VAL A 282 -3.86 3.89 11.26
C VAL A 282 -3.18 3.01 12.32
N VAL A 283 -3.69 1.80 12.55
CA VAL A 283 -2.99 0.80 13.37
C VAL A 283 -1.95 0.12 12.49
N ALA A 284 -0.69 0.50 12.66
CA ALA A 284 0.45 -0.04 11.92
C ALA A 284 1.26 -1.06 12.76
N LEU A 285 2.02 -1.92 12.09
CA LEU A 285 3.06 -2.72 12.76
C LEU A 285 4.06 -1.76 13.44
N PRO A 286 4.60 -2.10 14.63
CA PRO A 286 4.55 -3.40 15.30
C PRO A 286 3.31 -3.62 16.19
N ARG A 287 2.27 -2.78 16.11
CA ARG A 287 0.97 -3.07 16.74
C ARG A 287 0.23 -4.10 15.89
N VAL A 288 -0.05 -5.27 16.49
CA VAL A 288 -0.74 -6.36 15.81
C VAL A 288 -2.21 -6.34 16.25
N PRO A 289 -3.17 -6.05 15.34
CA PRO A 289 -4.59 -6.12 15.64
C PRO A 289 -5.06 -7.59 15.74
N ALA A 290 -6.34 -7.79 16.08
CA ALA A 290 -6.96 -9.10 15.92
C ALA A 290 -6.94 -9.52 14.45
N VAL A 291 -6.56 -10.77 14.18
CA VAL A 291 -6.39 -11.27 12.82
C VAL A 291 -7.75 -11.61 12.21
N GLU A 292 -8.08 -10.96 11.10
CA GLU A 292 -9.22 -11.31 10.25
C GLU A 292 -8.69 -11.75 8.88
N VAL A 293 -8.84 -13.04 8.57
CA VAL A 293 -8.45 -13.58 7.26
C VAL A 293 -9.59 -13.37 6.28
N ARG A 294 -9.28 -12.71 5.18
CA ARG A 294 -10.21 -12.44 4.09
C ARG A 294 -10.03 -13.48 3.01
N HIS A 295 -11.14 -14.06 2.58
CA HIS A 295 -11.19 -15.06 1.53
C HIS A 295 -11.91 -14.50 0.31
N GLY A 296 -11.40 -14.82 -0.88
CA GLY A 296 -12.01 -14.45 -2.15
C GLY A 296 -11.78 -15.53 -3.21
N THR A 297 -12.54 -15.45 -4.28
CA THR A 297 -12.31 -16.22 -5.51
C THR A 297 -12.17 -15.27 -6.68
N MET A 298 -11.49 -15.74 -7.72
CA MET A 298 -11.30 -14.98 -8.96
C MET A 298 -11.76 -15.79 -10.16
N SER A 299 -12.36 -15.11 -11.12
CA SER A 299 -12.60 -15.62 -12.46
C SER A 299 -11.42 -15.31 -13.39
N ARG A 300 -11.43 -15.88 -14.60
CA ARG A 300 -10.36 -15.66 -15.60
C ARG A 300 -10.29 -14.24 -16.14
N ASP A 301 -11.36 -13.47 -15.98
CA ASP A 301 -11.46 -12.09 -16.49
C ASP A 301 -11.24 -11.07 -15.36
N GLU A 302 -10.67 -11.51 -14.25
CA GLU A 302 -10.44 -10.68 -13.07
C GLU A 302 -8.94 -10.59 -12.75
N VAL A 303 -8.55 -9.44 -12.23
CA VAL A 303 -7.21 -9.15 -11.74
C VAL A 303 -7.29 -8.88 -10.26
N LEU A 304 -6.44 -9.53 -9.47
CA LEU A 304 -6.24 -9.17 -8.07
C LEU A 304 -5.24 -8.04 -8.04
N LEU A 305 -5.61 -6.94 -7.38
CA LEU A 305 -4.76 -5.79 -7.11
C LEU A 305 -4.55 -5.67 -5.61
N VAL A 306 -3.33 -5.39 -5.18
CA VAL A 306 -2.99 -5.09 -3.79
C VAL A 306 -2.04 -3.92 -3.79
N GLY A 307 -2.39 -2.84 -3.10
CA GLY A 307 -1.64 -1.60 -3.19
C GLY A 307 -1.69 -0.75 -1.93
N THR A 308 -0.73 0.15 -1.81
CA THR A 308 -0.62 1.14 -0.74
C THR A 308 -1.66 2.26 -0.93
N ASP A 309 -1.79 3.14 0.05
CA ASP A 309 -2.79 4.22 -0.02
C ASP A 309 -2.46 5.22 -1.14
N GLY A 310 -1.19 5.41 -1.49
CA GLY A 310 -0.77 6.21 -2.65
C GLY A 310 -1.31 5.69 -3.99
N PHE A 311 -1.74 4.43 -4.07
CA PHE A 311 -2.57 3.92 -5.16
C PHE A 311 -4.07 3.90 -4.80
N GLY A 312 -4.42 3.42 -3.60
CA GLY A 312 -5.80 3.18 -3.19
C GLY A 312 -6.64 4.44 -3.01
N ASP A 313 -6.08 5.49 -2.42
CA ASP A 313 -6.78 6.75 -2.19
C ASP A 313 -7.09 7.51 -3.50
N PRO A 314 -6.15 7.66 -4.47
CA PRO A 314 -6.50 8.23 -5.77
C PRO A 314 -7.44 7.34 -6.59
N LEU A 315 -7.42 6.02 -6.38
CA LEU A 315 -8.36 5.10 -7.00
C LEU A 315 -9.78 5.28 -6.45
N GLY A 316 -9.96 5.49 -5.14
CA GLY A 316 -11.27 5.65 -4.51
C GLY A 316 -12.17 4.42 -4.71
N ASP A 317 -13.39 4.64 -5.23
CA ASP A 317 -14.31 3.57 -5.63
C ASP A 317 -14.05 3.02 -7.05
N GLY A 318 -13.08 3.59 -7.76
CA GLY A 318 -12.73 3.24 -9.13
C GLY A 318 -13.55 3.93 -10.22
N ASP A 319 -14.55 4.75 -9.89
CA ASP A 319 -15.36 5.50 -10.86
C ASP A 319 -14.80 6.93 -11.06
N ASN A 320 -13.54 7.00 -11.50
CA ASN A 320 -12.84 8.25 -11.75
C ASN A 320 -11.67 8.05 -12.73
N LEU A 321 -10.97 9.14 -13.06
CA LEU A 321 -9.86 9.13 -14.03
C LEU A 321 -8.73 8.13 -13.73
N VAL A 322 -8.46 7.83 -12.46
CA VAL A 322 -7.43 6.86 -12.05
C VAL A 322 -7.95 5.44 -12.27
N GLY A 323 -9.21 5.18 -11.89
CA GLY A 323 -9.90 3.93 -12.22
C GLY A 323 -10.00 3.69 -13.73
N ASP A 324 -10.31 4.71 -14.52
CA ASP A 324 -10.33 4.62 -15.98
C ASP A 324 -8.94 4.28 -16.54
N HIS A 325 -7.90 4.97 -16.08
CA HIS A 325 -6.51 4.73 -16.51
C HIS A 325 -6.07 3.29 -16.22
N PHE A 326 -6.25 2.80 -14.99
CA PHE A 326 -5.82 1.46 -14.63
C PHE A 326 -6.71 0.36 -15.19
N SER A 327 -8.02 0.59 -15.33
CA SER A 327 -8.89 -0.41 -15.96
C SER A 327 -8.53 -0.62 -17.42
N ASP A 328 -8.10 0.43 -18.13
CA ASP A 328 -7.61 0.33 -19.50
C ASP A 328 -6.20 -0.29 -19.57
N ALA A 329 -5.27 0.17 -18.72
CA ALA A 329 -3.90 -0.35 -18.67
C ALA A 329 -3.80 -1.83 -18.29
N LEU A 330 -4.73 -2.32 -17.45
CA LEU A 330 -4.74 -3.68 -16.91
C LEU A 330 -5.72 -4.61 -17.63
N ARG A 331 -6.40 -4.12 -18.69
CA ARG A 331 -7.29 -4.90 -19.56
C ARG A 331 -6.59 -6.12 -20.15
N THR A 332 -5.30 -5.98 -20.43
CA THR A 332 -4.37 -7.07 -20.76
C THR A 332 -3.15 -6.99 -19.85
N VAL A 333 -2.38 -8.07 -19.73
CA VAL A 333 -1.15 -8.05 -18.92
C VAL A 333 -0.13 -7.08 -19.54
N PRO A 334 0.22 -5.96 -18.88
CA PRO A 334 1.19 -5.01 -19.43
C PRO A 334 2.64 -5.56 -19.33
N PRO A 335 3.59 -5.02 -20.12
CA PRO A 335 5.01 -5.18 -19.85
C PRO A 335 5.39 -4.66 -18.45
N VAL A 336 6.39 -5.28 -17.80
CA VAL A 336 6.79 -4.94 -16.42
C VAL A 336 7.14 -3.46 -16.25
N LEU A 337 7.93 -2.89 -17.16
CA LEU A 337 8.31 -1.47 -17.08
C LEU A 337 7.15 -0.53 -17.40
N LYS A 338 6.21 -0.94 -18.26
CA LYS A 338 5.01 -0.14 -18.53
C LYS A 338 4.09 -0.11 -17.31
N PHE A 339 3.95 -1.22 -16.60
CA PHE A 339 3.21 -1.27 -15.34
C PHE A 339 3.79 -0.31 -14.28
N ALA A 340 5.12 -0.28 -14.15
CA ALA A 340 5.78 0.67 -13.24
C ALA A 340 5.63 2.13 -13.71
N ASN A 341 5.69 2.39 -15.02
CA ASN A 341 5.45 3.73 -15.58
C ASN A 341 3.99 4.20 -15.38
N ASP A 342 3.00 3.31 -15.56
CA ASP A 342 1.60 3.61 -15.26
C ASP A 342 1.41 3.95 -13.78
N LEU A 343 2.10 3.25 -12.89
CA LEU A 343 2.08 3.53 -11.45
C LEU A 343 2.76 4.87 -11.08
N ASP A 344 3.66 5.39 -11.91
CA ASP A 344 4.34 6.66 -11.71
C ASP A 344 3.51 7.89 -12.12
N PHE A 345 2.22 7.72 -12.39
CA PHE A 345 1.36 8.80 -12.91
C PHE A 345 1.47 10.11 -12.10
N SER A 346 1.36 11.23 -12.79
CA SER A 346 1.31 12.58 -12.22
C SER A 346 -0.14 13.00 -12.03
N ARG A 347 -0.52 13.30 -10.79
CA ARG A 347 -1.82 13.81 -10.40
C ARG A 347 -1.67 14.71 -9.17
N GLU A 348 -2.25 15.90 -9.21
CA GLU A 348 -2.19 16.85 -8.11
C GLU A 348 -2.73 16.22 -6.81
N THR A 349 -2.16 16.63 -5.68
CA THR A 349 -2.48 16.16 -4.31
C THR A 349 -2.25 14.68 -4.02
N TRP A 350 -1.97 13.86 -5.03
CA TRP A 350 -1.70 12.42 -4.88
C TRP A 350 -0.26 12.15 -5.29
N ASP A 351 0.69 12.62 -4.48
CA ASP A 351 2.12 12.63 -4.79
C ASP A 351 2.98 11.75 -3.87
N ASP A 352 2.32 10.88 -3.10
CA ASP A 352 2.96 9.88 -2.24
C ASP A 352 3.61 8.73 -3.04
N ASP A 353 4.39 7.91 -2.35
CA ASP A 353 4.86 6.62 -2.86
C ASP A 353 3.68 5.76 -3.33
N ARG A 354 3.91 4.98 -4.37
CA ARG A 354 2.86 4.12 -4.92
C ARG A 354 3.38 2.74 -5.15
N THR A 355 2.66 1.78 -4.60
CA THR A 355 2.99 0.36 -4.74
C THR A 355 1.77 -0.42 -5.14
N LEU A 356 1.96 -1.30 -6.12
CA LEU A 356 0.90 -2.13 -6.66
C LEU A 356 1.46 -3.51 -7.01
N PHE A 357 0.83 -4.53 -6.45
CA PHE A 357 0.89 -5.91 -6.91
C PHE A 357 -0.36 -6.20 -7.75
N ALA A 358 -0.18 -6.89 -8.86
CA ALA A 358 -1.25 -7.32 -9.73
C ALA A 358 -1.05 -8.80 -10.16
N LEU A 359 -2.12 -9.58 -10.10
CA LEU A 359 -2.14 -10.98 -10.50
C LEU A 359 -3.30 -11.29 -11.43
N TRP A 360 -2.98 -11.88 -12.58
CA TRP A 360 -3.94 -12.39 -13.56
C TRP A 360 -3.96 -13.92 -13.53
N PRO A 361 -5.14 -14.56 -13.51
CA PRO A 361 -5.27 -15.97 -13.81
C PRO A 361 -4.86 -16.22 -15.27
N TYR A 362 -3.80 -16.98 -15.45
CA TYR A 362 -3.24 -17.28 -16.77
C TYR A 362 -3.38 -18.77 -17.06
N GLY A 363 -4.06 -19.10 -18.16
CA GLY A 363 -3.99 -20.45 -18.72
C GLY A 363 -3.03 -20.43 -19.88
N ILE A 364 -1.91 -21.15 -19.80
CA ILE A 364 -1.20 -21.53 -21.03
C ILE A 364 -2.23 -22.31 -21.87
N ARG A 365 -2.64 -21.76 -23.01
CA ARG A 365 -3.31 -22.54 -24.05
C ARG A 365 -2.25 -23.47 -24.62
N GLY A 366 -2.24 -24.71 -24.14
CA GLY A 366 -1.58 -25.82 -24.81
C GLY A 366 -2.38 -26.26 -26.02
#